data_AF-H2JGU5-F1
#
_entry.id   AF-H2JGU5-F1
#
_cell.length_a   1.000
_cell.length_b   1.000
_cell.length_c   1.000
_cell.angle_alpha   90.00
_cell.angle_beta   90.00
_cell.angle_gamma   90.00
#
_symmetry.space_group_name_H-M   'P 1'
#
loop_
_entity.id
_entity.type
_entity.pdbx_description
1 polymer ?
#
loop_
_entity_poly.entity_id
_entity_poly.type
_entity_poly.pdbx_seq_one_letter_code
_entity_poly.pdbx_strand_id
1 'polypeptide(L)'
;MSIEKYIKKELLFSQLFIIIGLIAAITGFIFGYQKELMTGLTAGFLPTGIGVMVLYKYARKKPEMKKNIELENEERNIFINTKAGHSAFWVSYWYIFVAVILYNIIKITLLKFLTVTLFFMAIMYFTFVFIYHKKY
;
A
#
# COMPACT_ATOMS: atom_id res chain seq x y z
N MET A 1 9.77 -1.70 20.05
CA MET A 1 10.48 -0.53 19.48
C MET A 1 9.82 0.72 20.06
N SER A 2 10.58 1.76 20.45
CA SER A 2 9.94 2.98 20.97
C SER A 2 9.15 3.71 19.87
N ILE A 3 8.01 4.31 20.24
CA ILE A 3 7.13 5.03 19.30
C ILE A 3 7.87 6.12 18.56
N GLU A 4 8.74 6.87 19.24
CA GLU A 4 9.54 7.91 18.59
C GLU A 4 10.48 7.36 17.51
N LYS A 5 11.03 6.15 17.73
CA LYS A 5 11.86 5.46 16.74
C LYS A 5 11.02 4.94 15.58
N TYR A 6 9.81 4.44 15.84
CA TYR A 6 8.85 4.03 14.81
C TYR A 6 8.44 5.22 13.93
N ILE A 7 7.97 6.32 14.54
CA ILE A 7 7.58 7.54 13.81
C ILE A 7 8.76 8.09 12.99
N LYS A 8 9.98 8.08 13.53
CA LYS A 8 11.17 8.52 12.78
C LYS A 8 11.42 7.64 11.55
N LYS A 9 11.23 6.32 11.67
CA LYS A 9 11.36 5.36 10.57
C LYS A 9 10.31 5.63 9.48
N GLU A 10 9.05 5.81 9.86
CA GLU A 10 7.94 6.09 8.94
C GLU A 10 8.13 7.43 8.19
N LEU A 11 8.63 8.46 8.88
CA LEU A 11 9.00 9.72 8.23
C LEU A 11 10.14 9.55 7.21
N LEU A 12 11.07 8.63 7.45
CA LEU A 12 12.17 8.33 6.53
C LEU A 12 11.64 7.61 5.28
N PHE A 13 10.72 6.65 5.44
CA PHE A 13 10.04 6.02 4.31
C PHE A 13 9.21 7.01 3.50
N SER A 14 8.50 7.90 4.18
CA SER A 14 7.77 8.99 3.53
C SER A 14 8.67 9.86 2.65
N GLN A 15 9.86 10.22 3.13
CA GLN A 15 10.84 10.97 2.33
C GLN A 15 11.30 10.18 1.11
N LEU A 16 11.58 8.88 1.26
CA LEU A 16 11.95 8.02 0.13
C LEU A 16 10.84 7.96 -0.94
N PHE A 17 9.57 7.82 -0.53
CA PHE A 17 8.45 7.83 -1.46
C PHE A 17 8.28 9.17 -2.19
N ILE A 18 8.48 10.29 -1.50
CA ILE A 18 8.46 11.62 -2.13
C ILE A 18 9.58 11.72 -3.17
N ILE A 19 10.80 11.28 -2.84
CA ILE A 19 11.95 11.32 -3.75
C ILE A 19 11.68 10.47 -4.99
N ILE A 20 11.20 9.23 -4.83
CA ILE A 20 10.85 8.35 -5.96
C ILE A 20 9.76 8.99 -6.83
N GLY A 21 8.72 9.56 -6.22
CA GLY A 21 7.64 10.23 -6.92
C GLY A 21 8.09 11.46 -7.70
N LEU A 22 9.04 12.24 -7.15
CA LEU A 22 9.64 13.40 -7.81
C LEU A 22 10.55 13.00 -8.96
N ILE A 23 11.39 11.97 -8.79
CA ILE A 23 12.23 11.43 -9.87
C ILE A 23 11.34 10.98 -11.02
N ALA A 24 10.29 10.21 -10.74
CA ALA A 24 9.32 9.78 -11.74
C ALA A 24 8.61 10.96 -12.43
N ALA A 25 8.28 12.02 -11.67
CA ALA A 25 7.64 13.21 -12.25
C ALA A 25 8.58 13.93 -13.22
N ILE A 26 9.85 14.09 -12.84
CA ILE A 26 10.88 14.73 -13.67
C ILE A 26 11.12 13.89 -14.93
N THR A 27 11.38 12.60 -14.80
CA THR A 27 11.65 11.72 -15.95
C THR A 27 10.45 11.58 -16.88
N GLY A 28 9.23 11.50 -16.32
CA GLY A 28 8.00 11.35 -17.09
C GLY A 28 7.54 12.64 -17.77
N PHE A 29 7.44 13.75 -17.02
CA PHE A 29 6.86 14.99 -17.53
C PHE A 29 7.86 15.89 -18.26
N ILE A 30 9.14 15.91 -17.84
CA ILE A 30 10.16 16.77 -18.45
C ILE A 30 10.86 16.04 -19.60
N PHE A 31 11.32 14.81 -19.36
CA PHE A 31 12.07 14.04 -20.37
C PHE A 31 11.18 13.17 -21.28
N GLY A 32 9.87 13.07 -20.99
CA GLY A 32 8.93 12.29 -21.78
C GLY A 32 9.15 10.77 -21.72
N TYR A 33 10.02 10.27 -20.84
CA TYR A 33 10.37 8.87 -20.76
C TYR A 33 9.21 8.07 -20.14
N GLN A 34 8.68 7.09 -20.88
CA GLN A 34 7.59 6.20 -20.44
C GLN A 34 6.48 6.95 -19.66
N LYS A 35 5.98 8.04 -20.26
CA LYS A 35 5.12 9.03 -19.60
C LYS A 35 3.97 8.40 -18.80
N GLU A 36 3.28 7.39 -19.34
CA GLU A 36 2.18 6.71 -18.65
C GLU A 36 2.62 5.98 -17.38
N LEU A 37 3.72 5.23 -17.46
CA LEU A 37 4.28 4.50 -16.32
C LEU A 37 4.79 5.47 -15.25
N MET A 38 5.52 6.51 -15.67
CA MET A 38 6.04 7.53 -14.77
C MET A 38 4.92 8.34 -14.10
N THR A 39 3.84 8.64 -14.84
CA THR A 39 2.65 9.28 -14.27
C THR A 39 2.03 8.39 -13.19
N GLY A 40 1.93 7.08 -13.43
CA GLY A 40 1.44 6.12 -12.45
C GLY A 40 2.32 6.08 -11.18
N LEU A 41 3.63 6.06 -11.34
CA LEU A 41 4.57 6.11 -10.22
C LEU A 41 4.45 7.42 -9.44
N THR A 42 4.39 8.57 -10.11
CA THR A 42 4.19 9.86 -9.45
C THR A 42 2.88 9.89 -8.68
N ALA A 43 1.77 9.47 -9.31
CA ALA A 43 0.45 9.47 -8.69
C ALA A 43 0.34 8.49 -7.50
N GLY A 44 1.09 7.39 -7.51
CA GLY A 44 1.14 6.46 -6.38
C GLY A 44 2.06 6.95 -5.25
N PHE A 45 3.32 7.21 -5.56
CA PHE A 45 4.35 7.44 -4.54
C PHE A 45 4.30 8.85 -3.93
N LEU A 46 4.02 9.89 -4.72
CA LEU A 46 4.11 11.27 -4.26
C LEU A 46 2.99 11.63 -3.27
N PRO A 47 1.69 11.39 -3.57
CA PRO A 47 0.61 11.59 -2.60
C PRO A 47 0.76 10.71 -1.36
N THR A 48 1.16 9.44 -1.52
CA THR A 48 1.38 8.53 -0.39
C THR A 48 2.48 9.06 0.53
N GLY A 49 3.62 9.45 -0.04
CA GLY A 49 4.73 10.02 0.72
C GLY A 49 4.34 11.29 1.48
N ILE A 50 3.62 12.22 0.83
CA ILE A 50 3.11 13.44 1.48
C ILE A 50 2.10 13.12 2.58
N GLY A 51 1.15 12.22 2.32
CA GLY A 51 0.12 11.82 3.28
C GLY A 51 0.74 11.22 4.55
N VAL A 52 1.67 10.28 4.40
CA VAL A 52 2.43 9.69 5.50
C VAL A 52 3.22 10.79 6.25
N MET A 53 3.87 11.72 5.53
CA MET A 53 4.62 12.80 6.17
C MET A 53 3.74 13.65 7.07
N VAL A 54 2.59 14.09 6.54
CA VAL A 54 1.65 14.97 7.24
C VAL A 54 1.08 14.24 8.46
N LEU A 55 0.64 13.00 8.28
CA LEU A 55 0.08 12.16 9.34
C LEU A 55 1.05 12.02 10.51
N TYR A 56 2.30 11.60 10.25
CA TYR A 56 3.27 11.33 11.30
C TYR A 56 3.89 12.59 11.92
N LYS A 57 4.03 13.69 11.15
CA LYS A 57 4.40 15.00 11.72
C LYS A 57 3.32 15.51 12.67
N TYR A 58 2.05 15.30 12.34
CA TYR A 58 0.93 15.70 13.18
C TYR A 58 0.80 14.81 14.41
N ALA A 59 0.98 13.49 14.24
CA ALA A 59 0.99 12.53 15.35
C ALA A 59 2.07 12.85 16.40
N ARG A 60 3.24 13.39 16.01
CA ARG A 60 4.26 13.83 16.98
C ARG A 60 3.76 14.89 17.96
N LYS A 61 2.84 15.75 17.51
CA LYS A 61 2.32 16.87 18.27
C LYS A 61 1.06 16.52 19.06
N LYS A 62 0.39 15.40 18.74
CA LYS A 62 -0.87 14.98 19.37
C LYS A 62 -0.72 13.66 20.14
N PRO A 63 -0.84 13.68 21.48
CA PRO A 63 -0.68 12.47 22.30
C PRO A 63 -1.73 11.39 21.99
N GLU A 64 -2.96 11.78 21.66
CA GLU A 64 -4.02 10.84 21.26
C GLU A 64 -3.66 10.01 20.02
N MET A 65 -3.03 10.65 19.03
CA MET A 65 -2.61 9.96 17.81
C MET A 65 -1.41 9.05 18.05
N LYS A 66 -0.49 9.43 18.96
CA LYS A 66 0.59 8.51 19.37
C LYS A 66 0.02 7.26 20.02
N LYS A 67 -0.96 7.43 20.91
CA LYS A 67 -1.66 6.30 21.54
C LYS A 67 -2.33 5.40 20.51
N ASN A 68 -2.99 5.96 19.49
CA ASN A 68 -3.58 5.13 18.42
C ASN A 68 -2.52 4.34 17.64
N ILE A 69 -1.36 4.94 17.34
CA ILE A 69 -0.24 4.26 16.69
C ILE A 69 0.36 3.15 17.60
N GLU A 70 0.33 3.34 18.91
CA GLU A 70 0.70 2.29 19.89
C GLU A 70 -0.28 1.12 19.83
N LEU A 71 -1.59 1.41 19.87
CA LEU A 71 -2.65 0.41 19.78
C LEU A 71 -2.58 -0.36 18.45
N GLU A 72 -2.24 0.30 17.35
CA GLU A 72 -2.03 -0.37 16.07
C GLU A 72 -0.84 -1.34 16.07
N ASN A 73 0.16 -1.11 16.92
CA ASN A 73 1.34 -1.96 17.09
C ASN A 73 1.17 -2.99 18.22
N GLU A 74 -0.03 -3.15 18.78
CA GLU A 74 -0.31 -4.25 19.71
C GLU A 74 -0.28 -5.61 19.02
N GLU A 75 0.10 -6.64 19.78
CA GLU A 75 0.23 -8.01 19.28
C GLU A 75 -1.04 -8.52 18.60
N ARG A 76 -2.22 -8.16 19.13
CA ARG A 76 -3.52 -8.52 18.53
C ARG A 76 -3.68 -7.91 17.15
N ASN A 77 -3.35 -6.64 16.97
CA ASN A 77 -3.52 -5.98 15.69
C ASN A 77 -2.48 -6.48 14.66
N ILE A 78 -1.24 -6.74 15.10
CA ILE A 78 -0.21 -7.38 14.28
C ILE A 78 -0.67 -8.78 13.84
N PHE A 79 -1.24 -9.57 14.75
CA PHE A 79 -1.78 -10.90 14.45
C PHE A 79 -2.92 -10.82 13.42
N ILE A 80 -3.88 -9.91 13.61
CA ILE A 80 -5.00 -9.69 12.69
C ILE A 80 -4.49 -9.32 11.29
N ASN A 81 -3.59 -8.35 11.18
CA ASN A 81 -3.05 -7.90 9.89
C ASN A 81 -2.22 -8.99 9.21
N THR A 82 -1.42 -9.74 9.97
CA THR A 82 -0.62 -10.87 9.44
C THR A 82 -1.51 -11.97 8.90
N LYS A 83 -2.56 -12.33 9.65
CA LYS A 83 -3.53 -13.35 9.24
C LYS A 83 -4.35 -12.89 8.03
N ALA A 84 -4.76 -11.62 8.02
CA ALA A 84 -5.47 -11.02 6.88
C ALA A 84 -4.59 -11.01 5.63
N GLY A 85 -3.34 -10.60 5.74
CA GLY A 85 -2.36 -10.64 4.66
C GLY A 85 -2.16 -12.05 4.10
N HIS A 86 -2.00 -13.05 4.96
CA HIS A 86 -1.87 -14.45 4.54
C HIS A 86 -3.11 -14.94 3.77
N SER A 87 -4.32 -14.72 4.29
CA SER A 87 -5.56 -15.13 3.62
C SER A 87 -5.77 -14.38 2.30
N ALA A 88 -5.54 -13.06 2.28
CA ALA A 88 -5.66 -12.24 1.08
C ALA A 88 -4.66 -12.67 -0.01
N PHE A 89 -3.43 -13.00 0.39
CA PHE A 89 -2.42 -13.52 -0.52
C PHE A 89 -2.88 -14.81 -1.19
N TRP A 90 -3.32 -15.81 -0.42
CA TRP A 90 -3.74 -17.09 -1.00
C TRP A 90 -4.96 -16.96 -1.92
N VAL A 91 -5.94 -16.14 -1.56
CA VAL A 91 -7.09 -15.88 -2.44
C VAL A 91 -6.63 -15.19 -3.74
N SER A 92 -5.75 -14.19 -3.63
CA SER A 92 -5.21 -13.48 -4.80
C SER A 92 -4.37 -14.40 -5.68
N TYR A 93 -3.60 -15.31 -5.09
CA TYR A 93 -2.80 -16.30 -5.80
C TYR A 93 -3.69 -17.25 -6.61
N TRP A 94 -4.73 -17.81 -6.00
CA TRP A 94 -5.68 -18.68 -6.71
C TRP A 94 -6.44 -17.95 -7.81
N TYR A 95 -6.84 -16.69 -7.56
CA TYR A 95 -7.42 -15.84 -8.59
C TYR A 95 -6.49 -15.66 -9.80
N ILE A 96 -5.21 -15.31 -9.58
CA ILE A 96 -4.23 -15.16 -10.67
C ILE A 96 -4.03 -16.48 -11.40
N PHE A 97 -3.89 -17.59 -10.66
CA PHE A 97 -3.71 -18.92 -11.24
C PHE A 97 -4.84 -19.29 -12.21
N VAL A 98 -6.09 -19.10 -11.79
CA VAL A 98 -7.27 -19.33 -12.64
C VAL A 98 -7.29 -18.39 -13.84
N ALA A 99 -6.99 -17.10 -13.64
CA ALA A 99 -6.96 -16.13 -14.72
C ALA A 99 -5.90 -16.48 -15.79
N VAL A 100 -4.75 -17.02 -15.38
CA VAL A 100 -3.69 -17.48 -16.30
C VAL A 100 -4.13 -18.72 -17.08
N ILE A 101 -4.77 -19.70 -16.44
CA ILE A 101 -5.33 -20.88 -17.14
C ILE A 101 -6.36 -20.45 -18.20
N LEU A 102 -7.19 -19.48 -17.87
CA LEU A 102 -8.25 -18.97 -18.74
C LEU A 102 -7.76 -17.88 -19.70
N TYR A 103 -6.45 -17.61 -19.78
CA TYR A 103 -5.89 -16.51 -20.59
C TYR A 103 -6.32 -16.58 -22.06
N ASN A 104 -6.35 -17.78 -22.65
CA ASN A 104 -6.76 -17.95 -24.06
C ASN A 104 -8.26 -17.68 -24.30
N ILE A 105 -9.07 -17.69 -23.24
CA ILE A 105 -10.52 -17.41 -23.29
C ILE A 105 -10.78 -15.93 -23.00
N ILE A 106 -10.00 -15.35 -22.08
CA ILE A 106 -10.15 -13.98 -21.61
C ILE A 106 -9.30 -13.04 -22.49
N LYS A 107 -9.95 -12.38 -23.46
CA LYS A 107 -9.31 -11.36 -24.31
C LYS A 107 -9.11 -10.03 -23.56
N ILE A 108 -8.26 -10.03 -22.53
CA ILE A 108 -7.90 -8.84 -21.75
C ILE A 108 -6.42 -8.53 -21.94
N THR A 109 -6.10 -7.26 -22.17
CA THR A 109 -4.72 -6.77 -22.23
C THR A 109 -4.02 -6.95 -20.90
N LEU A 110 -2.74 -7.35 -20.90
CA LEU A 110 -1.93 -7.55 -19.69
C LEU A 110 -2.00 -6.34 -18.72
N LEU A 111 -1.92 -5.12 -19.24
CA LEU A 111 -1.98 -3.91 -18.41
C LEU A 111 -3.31 -3.80 -17.64
N LYS A 112 -4.45 -4.05 -18.31
CA LYS A 112 -5.77 -4.05 -17.66
C LYS A 112 -5.86 -5.15 -16.60
N PHE A 113 -5.34 -6.34 -16.90
CA PHE A 113 -5.30 -7.44 -15.94
C PHE A 113 -4.48 -7.10 -14.68
N LEU A 114 -3.31 -6.49 -14.85
CA LEU A 114 -2.48 -6.05 -13.73
C LEU A 114 -3.16 -4.95 -12.90
N THR A 115 -3.79 -3.97 -13.55
CA THR A 115 -4.55 -2.91 -12.85
C THR A 115 -5.67 -3.52 -12.00
N VAL A 116 -6.50 -4.40 -12.58
CA VAL A 116 -7.59 -5.07 -11.85
C VAL A 116 -7.05 -5.91 -10.69
N THR A 117 -5.95 -6.64 -10.92
CA THR A 117 -5.30 -7.47 -9.90
C THR A 117 -4.83 -6.66 -8.71
N LEU A 118 -4.26 -5.46 -8.95
CA LEU A 118 -3.78 -4.58 -7.88
C LEU A 118 -4.93 -4.09 -6.99
N PHE A 119 -6.07 -3.70 -7.58
CA PHE A 119 -7.26 -3.35 -6.81
C PHE A 119 -7.86 -4.55 -6.08
N PHE A 120 -7.93 -5.71 -6.75
CA PHE A 120 -8.44 -6.95 -6.15
C PHE A 120 -7.63 -7.34 -4.89
N MET A 121 -6.31 -7.32 -4.96
CA MET A 121 -5.43 -7.60 -3.82
C MET A 121 -5.71 -6.67 -2.63
N ALA A 122 -5.84 -5.36 -2.88
CA ALA A 122 -6.13 -4.38 -1.84
C ALA A 122 -7.51 -4.63 -1.21
N ILE A 123 -8.54 -4.88 -2.03
CA ILE A 123 -9.90 -5.18 -1.56
C ILE A 123 -9.92 -6.44 -0.69
N MET A 124 -9.24 -7.50 -1.13
CA MET A 124 -9.17 -8.76 -0.36
C MET A 124 -8.46 -8.54 0.98
N TYR A 125 -7.37 -7.78 1.01
CA TYR A 125 -6.67 -7.45 2.25
C TYR A 125 -7.60 -6.74 3.24
N PHE A 126 -8.22 -5.62 2.85
CA PHE A 126 -9.09 -4.86 3.76
C PHE A 126 -10.33 -5.65 4.18
N THR A 127 -10.87 -6.48 3.29
CA THR A 127 -11.99 -7.38 3.62
C THR A 127 -11.60 -8.35 4.73
N PHE A 128 -10.45 -9.01 4.63
CA PHE A 128 -9.99 -9.91 5.68
C PHE A 128 -9.60 -9.21 6.98
N VAL A 129 -9.00 -8.02 6.91
CA VAL A 129 -8.75 -7.19 8.11
C VAL A 129 -10.07 -6.92 8.83
N PHE A 130 -11.11 -6.48 8.11
CA PHE A 130 -12.42 -6.22 8.71
C PHE A 130 -13.06 -7.46 9.32
N ILE A 131 -13.02 -8.61 8.62
CA ILE A 131 -13.56 -9.88 9.12
C ILE A 131 -12.83 -10.31 10.40
N TYR A 132 -11.49 -10.26 10.41
CA TYR A 132 -10.71 -10.71 11.55
C TYR A 132 -10.76 -9.74 12.73
N HIS A 133 -10.93 -8.45 12.49
CA HIS A 133 -11.15 -7.47 13.55
C HIS A 133 -12.50 -7.64 14.26
N LYS A 134 -13.52 -8.19 13.57
CA LYS A 134 -14.80 -8.57 14.19
C LYS A 134 -14.74 -9.91 14.92
N LYS A 135 -13.84 -10.80 14.51
CA LYS A 135 -13.77 -12.18 15.01
C LYS A 135 -12.89 -12.33 16.26
N TYR A 136 -11.79 -11.58 16.31
CA TYR A 136 -10.80 -11.57 17.39
C TYR A 136 -10.83 -10.24 18.09
#